data_AF-A0A7S4U921-F1
#
_entry.id   AF-A0A7S4U921-F1
#
_cell.length_a   1.000
_cell.length_b   1.000
_cell.length_c   1.000
_cell.angle_alpha   90.00
_cell.angle_beta   90.00
_cell.angle_gamma   90.00
#
_symmetry.space_group_name_H-M   'P 1'
#
loop_
_entity.id
_entity.type
_entity.pdbx_description
1 polymer ?
#
loop_
_entity_poly.entity_id
_entity_poly.type
_entity_poly.pdbx_seq_one_letter_code
_entity_poly.pdbx_strand_id
1 'polypeptide(L)'
;KEEDEREEEGAFPGFTVFKSPPLHHRMRCRFQITSETQTIDGKEKTKFMYVMWEKGAPSVHIETFPLAHQDICELMPALLLYLESNIGEITKGLNATHFLCGKGGEMLVTLIYGRKLLRSHETTESSSSCEWSTH
;
A
#
# COMPACT_ATOMS: atom_id res chain seq x y z
N LYS A 1 -40.16 10.46 -8.17
CA LYS A 1 -39.95 10.65 -9.62
C LYS A 1 -39.20 11.96 -9.74
N GLU A 2 -37.88 11.90 -9.80
CA GLU A 2 -37.01 13.04 -10.05
C GLU A 2 -35.68 12.45 -10.57
N GLU A 3 -35.63 12.40 -11.89
CA GLU A 3 -34.46 12.62 -12.77
C GLU A 3 -33.11 12.03 -12.33
N ASP A 4 -32.88 10.75 -12.68
CA ASP A 4 -31.54 10.18 -12.91
C ASP A 4 -31.31 10.18 -14.43
N GLU A 5 -31.16 11.37 -15.01
CA GLU A 5 -30.67 11.53 -16.38
C GLU A 5 -29.14 11.65 -16.34
N ARG A 6 -28.48 10.51 -16.08
CA ARG A 6 -27.04 10.41 -16.33
C ARG A 6 -26.83 10.18 -17.81
N GLU A 7 -26.57 11.28 -18.52
CA GLU A 7 -26.15 11.33 -19.92
C GLU A 7 -25.11 10.24 -20.22
N GLU A 8 -25.48 9.26 -21.04
CA GLU A 8 -24.53 8.42 -21.76
C GLU A 8 -24.16 9.09 -23.09
N GLU A 9 -22.94 8.80 -23.52
CA GLU A 9 -22.45 8.84 -24.91
C GLU A 9 -21.62 10.06 -25.36
N GLY A 10 -20.46 10.20 -24.73
CA GLY A 10 -19.27 10.70 -25.42
C GLY A 10 -18.57 9.60 -26.24
N ALA A 11 -19.24 9.02 -27.23
CA ALA A 11 -18.59 8.13 -28.19
C ALA A 11 -17.85 8.98 -29.24
N PHE A 12 -16.53 9.11 -29.11
CA PHE A 12 -15.72 9.66 -30.20
C PHE A 12 -15.85 8.74 -31.42
N PRO A 13 -16.37 9.21 -32.56
CA PRO A 13 -16.64 8.34 -33.71
C PRO A 13 -15.33 7.67 -34.16
N GLY A 14 -15.31 6.33 -34.15
CA GLY A 14 -14.15 5.51 -34.49
C GLY A 14 -13.36 4.94 -33.30
N PHE A 15 -13.74 5.24 -32.05
CA PHE A 15 -13.09 4.68 -30.86
C PHE A 15 -14.02 3.74 -30.08
N THR A 16 -13.49 2.61 -29.62
CA THR A 16 -14.16 1.73 -28.65
C THR A 16 -13.71 2.11 -27.24
N VAL A 17 -14.66 2.52 -26.39
CA VAL A 17 -14.40 2.91 -25.00
C VAL A 17 -14.67 1.72 -24.07
N PHE A 18 -13.67 1.32 -23.29
CA PHE A 18 -13.82 0.30 -22.25
C PHE A 18 -13.76 0.97 -20.88
N LYS A 19 -14.88 0.95 -20.14
CA LYS A 19 -14.97 1.55 -18.81
C LYS A 19 -14.27 0.65 -17.78
N SER A 20 -13.44 1.23 -16.92
CA SER A 20 -12.89 0.54 -15.75
C SER A 20 -13.91 0.50 -14.60
N PRO A 21 -13.83 -0.48 -13.69
CA PRO A 21 -14.58 -0.44 -12.45
C PRO A 21 -14.28 0.85 -11.66
N PRO A 22 -15.29 1.46 -11.02
CA PRO A 22 -15.12 2.72 -10.30
C PRO A 22 -14.21 2.57 -9.06
N LEU A 23 -14.17 1.37 -8.46
CA LEU A 23 -13.42 1.04 -7.25
C LEU A 23 -12.53 -0.19 -7.50
N HIS A 24 -11.51 -0.37 -6.65
CA HIS A 24 -10.68 -1.57 -6.58
C HIS A 24 -9.94 -2.02 -7.85
N HIS A 25 -9.83 -1.16 -8.87
CA HIS A 25 -9.18 -1.52 -10.13
C HIS A 25 -7.65 -1.42 -10.06
N ARG A 26 -7.09 -0.77 -9.02
CA ARG A 26 -5.64 -0.53 -8.94
C ARG A 26 -4.94 -1.65 -8.19
N MET A 27 -4.26 -2.49 -8.96
CA MET A 27 -3.47 -3.63 -8.45
C MET A 27 -2.12 -3.24 -7.85
N ARG A 28 -1.66 -1.99 -8.07
CA ARG A 28 -0.37 -1.50 -7.54
C ARG A 28 -0.50 -0.13 -6.90
N CYS A 29 -0.11 -0.04 -5.64
CA CYS A 29 -0.08 1.21 -4.89
C CYS A 29 1.31 1.50 -4.34
N ARG A 30 1.64 2.77 -4.24
CA ARG A 30 2.89 3.27 -3.67
C ARG A 30 2.53 4.39 -2.72
N PHE A 31 2.88 4.20 -1.46
CA PHE A 31 2.63 5.17 -0.41
C PHE A 31 3.95 5.53 0.23
N GLN A 32 4.12 6.81 0.52
CA GLN A 32 5.16 7.22 1.46
C GLN A 32 4.68 6.87 2.86
N ILE A 33 5.60 6.53 3.75
CA ILE A 33 5.32 6.28 5.16
C ILE A 33 6.02 7.36 5.98
N THR A 34 5.31 7.90 6.94
CA THR A 34 5.85 8.76 7.99
C THR A 34 5.54 8.16 9.35
N SER A 35 6.30 8.58 10.36
CA SER A 35 6.11 8.15 11.75
C SER A 35 6.09 9.35 12.67
N GLU A 36 5.23 9.32 13.67
CA GLU A 36 5.19 10.30 14.74
C GLU A 36 5.43 9.59 16.08
N THR A 37 6.42 10.05 16.85
CA THR A 37 6.73 9.49 18.17
C THR A 37 6.33 10.47 19.25
N GLN A 38 5.55 10.00 20.23
CA GLN A 38 5.12 10.79 21.39
C GLN A 38 5.36 9.99 22.67
N THR A 39 5.69 10.69 23.76
CA THR A 39 5.85 10.09 25.08
C THR A 39 4.55 10.20 25.85
N ILE A 40 3.91 9.06 26.14
CA ILE A 40 2.65 8.96 26.89
C ILE A 40 2.92 8.11 28.12
N ASP A 41 2.62 8.63 29.31
CA ASP A 41 2.83 7.95 30.60
C ASP A 41 4.28 7.44 30.80
N GLY A 42 5.26 8.22 30.33
CA GLY A 42 6.68 7.86 30.39
C GLY A 42 7.12 6.76 29.43
N LYS A 43 6.25 6.34 28.50
CA LYS A 43 6.57 5.37 27.44
C LYS A 43 6.53 6.04 26.08
N GLU A 44 7.55 5.81 25.27
CA GLU A 44 7.56 6.23 23.87
C GLU A 44 6.58 5.36 23.07
N LYS A 45 5.68 6.00 22.33
CA LYS A 45 4.80 5.36 21.36
C LYS A 45 5.05 6.00 19.99
N THR A 46 5.32 5.16 19.00
CA THR A 46 5.45 5.58 17.61
C THR A 46 4.23 5.12 16.83
N LYS A 47 3.60 6.04 16.12
CA LYS A 47 2.49 5.79 15.19
C LYS A 47 2.98 5.92 13.76
N PHE A 48 2.65 4.96 12.90
CA PHE A 48 2.98 5.01 11.47
C PHE A 48 1.76 5.43 10.65
N MET A 49 2.00 6.21 9.59
CA MET A 49 0.94 6.76 8.74
C MET A 49 1.36 6.70 7.27
N TYR A 50 0.42 6.38 6.39
CA TYR A 50 0.62 6.56 4.96
C TYR A 50 0.38 8.01 4.57
N VAL A 51 1.23 8.52 3.69
CA VAL A 51 1.06 9.83 3.08
C VAL A 51 1.19 9.74 1.56
N MET A 52 0.37 10.52 0.86
CA MET A 52 0.54 10.76 -0.57
C MET A 52 0.88 12.21 -0.82
N TRP A 53 1.75 12.40 -1.80
CA TRP A 53 2.11 13.73 -2.24
C TRP A 53 1.01 14.29 -3.13
N GLU A 54 0.53 15.48 -2.79
CA GLU A 54 -0.39 16.25 -3.61
C GLU A 54 0.41 17.33 -4.36
N LYS A 55 0.24 17.42 -5.68
CA LYS A 55 1.02 18.33 -6.51
C LYS A 55 0.79 19.78 -6.08
N GLY A 56 1.80 20.40 -5.47
CA GLY A 56 1.76 21.79 -5.03
C GLY A 56 1.11 22.01 -3.66
N ALA A 57 0.77 20.94 -2.94
CA ALA A 57 0.15 20.98 -1.62
C ALA A 57 0.94 20.09 -0.62
N PRO A 58 0.75 20.30 0.70
CA PRO A 58 1.34 19.42 1.71
C PRO A 58 0.87 17.97 1.52
N SER A 59 1.72 17.01 1.88
CA SER A 59 1.37 15.59 1.81
C SER A 59 0.13 15.28 2.65
N VAL A 60 -0.80 14.54 2.08
CA VAL A 60 -2.07 14.17 2.72
C VAL A 60 -1.96 12.80 3.38
N HIS A 61 -2.51 12.68 4.58
CA HIS A 61 -2.61 11.41 5.28
C HIS A 61 -3.65 10.52 4.61
N ILE A 62 -3.34 9.23 4.48
CA ILE A 62 -4.22 8.23 3.88
C ILE A 62 -4.51 7.13 4.88
N GLU A 63 -5.78 7.04 5.28
CA GLU A 63 -6.30 5.93 6.07
C GLU A 63 -6.90 4.85 5.16
N THR A 64 -7.59 5.26 4.09
CA THR A 64 -8.23 4.36 3.13
C THR A 64 -7.95 4.81 1.71
N PHE A 65 -7.81 3.84 0.80
CA PHE A 65 -7.58 4.12 -0.61
C PHE A 65 -8.48 3.22 -1.48
N PRO A 66 -9.77 3.57 -1.65
CA PRO A 66 -10.79 2.67 -2.22
C PRO A 66 -10.58 2.32 -3.71
N LEU A 67 -9.64 3.00 -4.37
CA LEU A 67 -9.20 2.67 -5.72
C LEU A 67 -8.29 1.44 -5.76
N ALA A 68 -7.60 1.12 -4.66
CA ALA A 68 -6.76 -0.08 -4.55
C ALA A 68 -7.61 -1.34 -4.46
N HIS A 69 -7.05 -2.45 -4.95
CA HIS A 69 -7.64 -3.78 -4.75
C HIS A 69 -8.00 -4.02 -3.28
N GLN A 70 -9.07 -4.76 -3.02
CA GLN A 70 -9.61 -4.97 -1.68
C GLN A 70 -8.55 -5.51 -0.71
N ASP A 71 -7.76 -6.49 -1.12
CA ASP A 71 -6.67 -7.05 -0.31
C ASP A 71 -5.63 -5.99 0.11
N ILE A 72 -5.37 -4.99 -0.73
CA ILE A 72 -4.48 -3.89 -0.38
C ILE A 72 -5.13 -3.02 0.70
N CYS A 73 -6.42 -2.70 0.55
CA CYS A 73 -7.16 -1.91 1.54
C CYS A 73 -7.19 -2.60 2.91
N GLU A 74 -7.31 -3.93 2.94
CA GLU A 74 -7.28 -4.73 4.17
C GLU A 74 -5.87 -4.83 4.78
N LEU A 75 -4.85 -4.95 3.93
CA LEU A 75 -3.47 -5.11 4.38
C LEU A 75 -2.82 -3.81 4.87
N MET A 76 -3.22 -2.66 4.33
CA MET A 76 -2.70 -1.34 4.74
C MET A 76 -2.74 -1.13 6.27
N PRO A 77 -3.89 -1.20 6.97
CA PRO A 77 -3.93 -1.01 8.42
C PRO A 77 -3.20 -2.13 9.18
N ALA A 78 -3.24 -3.37 8.68
CA ALA A 78 -2.54 -4.50 9.31
C ALA A 78 -1.01 -4.32 9.29
N LEU A 79 -0.46 -3.79 8.19
CA LEU A 79 0.97 -3.51 8.09
C LEU A 79 1.40 -2.40 9.05
N LEU A 80 0.63 -1.32 9.19
CA LEU A 80 0.94 -0.26 10.15
C LEU A 80 0.96 -0.80 11.58
N LEU A 81 -0.06 -1.58 11.97
CA LEU A 81 -0.12 -2.20 13.29
C LEU A 81 1.06 -3.15 13.55
N TYR A 82 1.47 -3.91 12.53
CA TYR A 82 2.66 -4.76 12.62
C TYR A 82 3.93 -3.94 12.85
N LEU A 83 4.11 -2.82 12.13
CA LEU A 83 5.28 -1.94 12.30
C LEU A 83 5.29 -1.28 13.68
N GLU A 84 4.14 -0.83 14.19
CA GLU A 84 3.98 -0.25 15.53
C GLU A 84 4.26 -1.27 16.64
N SER A 85 3.94 -2.54 16.41
CA SER A 85 4.22 -3.62 17.37
C SER A 85 5.68 -4.10 17.31
N ASN A 86 6.38 -3.84 16.21
CA ASN A 86 7.75 -4.30 15.95
C ASN A 86 8.73 -3.13 15.74
N ILE A 87 8.61 -2.10 16.58
CA ILE A 87 9.53 -0.95 16.55
C ILE A 87 10.97 -1.44 16.77
N GLY A 88 11.88 -1.15 15.83
CA GLY A 88 13.24 -1.67 15.84
C GLY A 88 13.98 -1.40 14.54
N GLU A 89 14.86 -2.31 14.11
CA GLU A 89 15.60 -2.14 12.85
C GLU A 89 14.70 -2.12 11.62
N ILE A 90 13.58 -2.87 11.62
CA ILE A 90 12.64 -2.92 10.48
C ILE A 90 11.91 -1.60 10.25
N THR A 91 11.77 -0.74 11.25
CA THR A 91 11.11 0.56 11.12
C THR A 91 12.10 1.70 10.87
N LYS A 92 13.37 1.53 11.25
CA LYS A 92 14.41 2.56 11.08
C LYS A 92 14.67 2.85 9.61
N GLY A 93 14.45 4.11 9.22
CA GLY A 93 14.72 4.61 7.87
C GLY A 93 13.72 4.11 6.82
N LEU A 94 12.59 3.56 7.24
CA LEU A 94 11.47 3.23 6.36
C LEU A 94 10.89 4.53 5.78
N ASN A 95 10.80 4.60 4.44
CA ASN A 95 10.37 5.80 3.72
C ASN A 95 9.10 5.56 2.90
N ALA A 96 8.95 4.37 2.34
CA ALA A 96 7.79 4.06 1.52
C ALA A 96 7.45 2.57 1.55
N THR A 97 6.24 2.26 1.12
CA THR A 97 5.76 0.90 0.89
C THR A 97 5.10 0.80 -0.46
N HIS A 98 5.44 -0.27 -1.17
CA HIS A 98 4.79 -0.63 -2.41
C HIS A 98 3.97 -1.90 -2.22
N PHE A 99 2.73 -1.84 -2.65
CA PHE A 99 1.83 -2.98 -2.69
C PHE A 99 1.64 -3.39 -4.15
N LEU A 100 1.70 -4.69 -4.42
CA LEU A 100 1.38 -5.28 -5.71
C LEU A 100 0.53 -6.52 -5.48
N CYS A 101 -0.72 -6.47 -5.94
CA CYS A 101 -1.62 -7.61 -5.95
C CYS A 101 -1.50 -8.34 -7.30
N GLY A 102 -1.30 -9.64 -7.25
CA GLY A 102 -1.39 -10.53 -8.40
C GLY A 102 -2.86 -10.80 -8.77
N LYS A 103 -3.09 -11.30 -9.98
CA LYS A 103 -4.44 -11.70 -10.43
C LYS A 103 -5.01 -12.91 -9.68
N GLY A 104 -4.13 -13.70 -9.03
CA GLY A 104 -4.50 -14.86 -8.23
C GLY A 104 -4.68 -14.57 -6.73
N GLY A 105 -4.71 -13.30 -6.32
CA GLY A 105 -4.83 -12.92 -4.90
C GLY A 105 -3.51 -12.95 -4.11
N GLU A 106 -2.39 -13.27 -4.75
CA GLU A 106 -1.07 -13.15 -4.14
C GLU A 106 -0.72 -11.69 -3.90
N MET A 107 -0.05 -11.39 -2.79
CA MET A 107 0.34 -10.04 -2.41
C MET A 107 1.85 -9.93 -2.22
N LEU A 108 2.46 -8.98 -2.93
CA LEU A 108 3.84 -8.57 -2.70
C LEU A 108 3.85 -7.20 -2.03
N VAL A 109 4.44 -7.16 -0.83
CA VAL A 109 4.71 -5.91 -0.10
C VAL A 109 6.21 -5.64 -0.15
N THR A 110 6.60 -4.47 -0.65
CA THR A 110 7.99 -4.02 -0.66
C THR A 110 8.16 -2.84 0.29
N LEU A 111 8.99 -3.01 1.31
CA LEU A 111 9.40 -1.94 2.22
C LEU A 111 10.62 -1.22 1.63
N ILE A 112 10.55 0.11 1.49
CA ILE A 112 11.59 0.93 0.88
C ILE A 112 12.30 1.73 1.97
N TYR A 113 13.61 1.53 2.08
CA TYR A 113 14.45 2.15 3.10
C TYR A 113 15.39 3.20 2.50
N GLY A 114 15.55 4.32 3.21
CA GLY A 114 16.57 5.34 2.92
C GLY A 114 17.97 4.99 3.47
N ARG A 115 18.14 3.79 4.03
CA ARG A 115 19.40 3.30 4.61
C ARG A 115 19.66 1.86 4.21
N LYS A 116 20.91 1.42 4.35
CA LYS A 116 21.26 0.00 4.24
C LYS A 116 20.71 -0.75 5.44
N LEU A 117 20.05 -1.89 5.17
CA LEU A 117 19.62 -2.81 6.21
C LEU A 117 20.83 -3.62 6.71
N LEU A 118 20.94 -3.79 8.02
CA LEU A 118 21.90 -4.69 8.63
C LEU A 118 21.36 -6.13 8.54
N ARG A 119 22.24 -7.10 8.26
CA ARG A 119 21.89 -8.49 7.94
C ARG A 119 21.24 -9.29 9.09
N SER A 120 21.01 -8.72 10.26
CA SER A 120 20.53 -9.45 11.44
C SER A 120 19.07 -9.95 11.38
N HIS A 121 18.41 -9.95 10.22
CA HIS A 121 16.98 -10.27 10.06
C HIS A 121 16.66 -11.38 9.02
N GLU A 122 17.63 -12.19 8.59
CA GLU A 122 17.32 -13.44 7.89
C GLU A 122 17.00 -14.56 8.91
N THR A 123 15.77 -14.61 9.44
CA THR A 123 15.19 -15.78 10.15
C THR A 123 13.69 -15.47 10.33
N THR A 124 12.68 -16.16 9.80
CA THR A 124 12.45 -17.53 9.32
C THR A 124 11.49 -17.46 8.12
N GLU A 125 11.98 -17.71 6.90
CA GLU A 125 11.09 -18.23 5.84
C GLU A 125 11.18 -19.74 5.89
N SER A 126 10.07 -20.38 6.27
CA SER A 126 9.88 -21.81 6.12
C SER A 126 10.08 -22.17 4.66
N SER A 127 11.25 -22.75 4.39
CA SER A 127 11.66 -23.27 3.11
C SER A 127 10.60 -24.24 2.59
N SER A 128 9.77 -23.78 1.66
CA SER A 128 9.10 -24.64 0.70
C SER A 128 9.88 -24.48 -0.61
N SER A 129 10.79 -25.43 -0.81
CA SER A 129 11.62 -25.56 -2.00
C SER A 129 10.71 -25.70 -3.23
N CYS A 130 10.53 -24.62 -3.99
CA CYS A 130 10.01 -24.69 -5.35
C CYS A 130 11.21 -24.78 -6.30
N GLU A 131 11.63 -26.02 -6.59
CA GLU A 131 12.54 -26.32 -7.69
C GLU A 131 11.81 -26.03 -9.02
N TRP A 132 12.27 -25.02 -9.74
CA TRP A 132 11.87 -24.80 -11.12
C TRP A 132 12.70 -25.75 -11.99
N SER A 133 12.07 -26.84 -12.44
CA SER A 133 12.63 -27.73 -13.46
C SER A 133 12.38 -27.13 -14.83
N THR A 134 13.45 -26.82 -15.55
CA THR A 134 13.42 -26.39 -16.95
C THR A 134 13.32 -27.63 -17.84
N HIS A 135 12.25 -27.71 -18.64
CA HIS A 135 12.17 -28.56 -19.83
C HIS A 135 12.37 -27.73 -21.09
#